data_AF-A0AAV0XUZ4-F1
#
_entry.id   AF-A0AAV0XUZ4-F1
#
_cell.length_a   1.000
_cell.length_b   1.000
_cell.length_c   1.000
_cell.angle_alpha   90.00
_cell.angle_beta   90.00
_cell.angle_gamma   90.00
#
_symmetry.space_group_name_H-M   'P 1'
#
loop_
_entity.id
_entity.type
_entity.pdbx_description
1 polymer ?
#
loop_
_entity_poly.entity_id
_entity_poly.type
_entity_poly.pdbx_seq_one_letter_code
_entity_poly.pdbx_strand_id
1 'polypeptide(L)'
;MKTSSYDALKKILTAKDFIKDLRQAKHFVHTGKLESYHNVRLKYMPKRIHLQFNGMFVRSILAILDHNNNTKKTLIGEKVVFSKPLGRFTIKNSYNKTQNNWKRDIMSTIIEEAEKEISPRPFDVQKECNTDIPKNIYRTPRPPYEELKSKRYSRFT
;
A
#
# COMPACT_ATOMS: atom_id res chain seq x y z
N MET A 1 -21.25 3.77 -49.37
CA MET A 1 -21.12 2.67 -48.39
C MET A 1 -20.61 3.25 -47.08
N LYS A 2 -21.47 3.38 -46.04
CA LYS A 2 -20.98 3.65 -44.69
C LYS A 2 -20.50 2.31 -44.13
N THR A 3 -19.22 2.23 -43.80
CA THR A 3 -18.56 1.01 -43.33
C THR A 3 -19.11 0.63 -41.96
N SER A 4 -19.46 -0.64 -41.75
CA SER A 4 -20.00 -1.19 -40.50
C SER A 4 -19.23 -0.73 -39.24
N SER A 5 -17.90 -0.62 -39.36
CA SER A 5 -17.01 -0.13 -38.30
C SER A 5 -17.24 1.34 -37.91
N TYR A 6 -17.60 2.20 -38.87
CA TYR A 6 -17.91 3.61 -38.62
C TYR A 6 -19.19 3.76 -37.79
N ASP A 7 -20.23 3.00 -38.14
CA ASP A 7 -21.51 3.06 -37.42
C ASP A 7 -21.39 2.46 -36.01
N ALA A 8 -20.58 1.40 -35.85
CA ALA A 8 -20.25 0.83 -34.54
C ALA A 8 -19.51 1.83 -33.64
N LEU A 9 -18.48 2.51 -34.16
CA LEU A 9 -17.74 3.53 -33.42
C LEU A 9 -18.65 4.72 -33.06
N LYS A 10 -19.46 5.18 -34.01
CA LYS A 10 -20.41 6.28 -33.79
C LYS A 10 -21.38 5.95 -32.67
N LYS A 11 -21.93 4.72 -32.64
CA LYS A 11 -22.83 4.25 -31.59
C LYS A 11 -22.19 4.26 -30.20
N ILE A 12 -20.90 3.90 -30.11
CA ILE A 12 -20.15 3.93 -28.84
C ILE A 12 -19.91 5.38 -28.40
N LEU A 13 -19.46 6.25 -29.30
CA LEU A 13 -19.14 7.64 -28.99
C LEU A 13 -20.38 8.47 -28.63
N THR A 14 -21.55 8.14 -29.18
CA THR A 14 -22.81 8.82 -28.87
C THR A 14 -23.62 8.17 -27.76
N ALA A 15 -23.13 7.06 -27.17
CA ALA A 15 -23.80 6.42 -26.06
C ALA A 15 -23.88 7.38 -24.86
N LYS A 16 -25.07 7.47 -24.25
CA LYS A 16 -25.32 8.36 -23.10
C LYS A 16 -24.37 8.07 -21.94
N ASP A 17 -24.10 6.79 -21.69
CA ASP A 17 -23.18 6.35 -20.64
C ASP A 17 -21.75 6.80 -20.93
N PHE A 18 -21.29 6.69 -22.18
CA PHE A 18 -19.96 7.15 -22.58
C PHE A 18 -19.79 8.66 -22.37
N ILE A 19 -20.78 9.48 -22.76
CA ILE A 19 -20.73 10.93 -22.57
C ILE A 19 -20.73 11.30 -21.08
N LYS A 20 -21.53 10.58 -20.28
CA LYS A 20 -21.57 10.76 -18.81
C LYS A 20 -20.23 10.41 -18.17
N ASP A 21 -19.64 9.28 -18.57
CA ASP A 21 -18.35 8.82 -18.07
C ASP A 21 -17.22 9.73 -18.53
N LEU A 22 -17.26 10.25 -19.75
CA LEU A 22 -16.29 11.23 -20.27
C LEU A 22 -16.27 12.50 -19.41
N ARG A 23 -17.44 12.95 -18.94
CA ARG A 23 -17.55 14.09 -18.01
C ARG A 23 -16.89 13.78 -16.66
N GLN A 24 -17.03 12.56 -16.16
CA GLN A 24 -16.37 12.14 -14.91
C GLN A 24 -14.86 11.95 -15.10
N ALA A 25 -14.44 11.38 -16.23
CA ALA A 25 -13.04 11.16 -16.58
C ALA A 25 -12.26 12.47 -16.73
N LYS A 26 -12.91 13.55 -17.19
CA LYS A 26 -12.33 14.90 -17.26
C LYS A 26 -11.80 15.39 -15.90
N HIS A 27 -12.44 14.98 -14.80
CA HIS A 27 -12.08 15.39 -13.45
C HIS A 27 -11.40 14.27 -12.66
N PHE A 28 -10.89 13.26 -13.34
CA PHE A 28 -10.24 12.14 -12.67
C PHE A 28 -8.96 12.61 -11.96
N VAL A 29 -8.97 12.55 -10.63
CA VAL A 29 -7.78 12.76 -9.80
C VAL A 29 -7.34 11.39 -9.27
N HIS A 30 -6.14 10.97 -9.63
CA HIS A 30 -5.61 9.70 -9.17
C HIS A 30 -5.34 9.73 -7.66
N THR A 31 -6.11 8.95 -6.89
CA THR A 31 -6.05 8.88 -5.42
C THR A 31 -4.98 7.93 -4.87
N GLY A 32 -4.22 7.24 -5.73
CA GLY A 32 -3.28 6.21 -5.28
C GLY A 32 -2.23 6.70 -4.28
N LYS A 33 -1.80 7.96 -4.38
CA LYS A 33 -0.89 8.58 -3.39
C LYS A 33 -1.55 8.74 -2.03
N LEU A 34 -2.80 9.20 -2.01
CA LEU A 34 -3.57 9.37 -0.77
C LEU A 34 -3.87 8.02 -0.11
N GLU A 35 -4.21 7.01 -0.90
CA GLU A 35 -4.42 5.63 -0.42
C GLU A 35 -3.14 5.03 0.15
N SER A 36 -1.98 5.28 -0.49
CA SER A 36 -0.68 4.87 0.01
C SER A 36 -0.37 5.49 1.38
N TYR A 37 -0.60 6.80 1.55
CA TYR A 37 -0.47 7.46 2.84
C TYR A 37 -1.48 6.92 3.87
N HIS A 38 -2.74 6.71 3.48
CA HIS A 38 -3.77 6.18 4.38
C HIS A 38 -3.37 4.83 4.98
N ASN A 39 -2.80 3.94 4.16
CA ASN A 39 -2.29 2.64 4.63
C ASN A 39 -1.17 2.80 5.66
N VAL A 40 -0.25 3.75 5.47
CA VAL A 40 0.81 4.05 6.45
C VAL A 40 0.20 4.65 7.73
N ARG A 41 -0.74 5.58 7.61
CA ARG A 41 -1.43 6.20 8.75
C ARG A 41 -2.14 5.17 9.62
N LEU A 42 -2.79 4.17 9.03
CA LEU A 42 -3.49 3.12 9.77
C LEU A 42 -2.57 2.27 10.66
N LYS A 43 -1.28 2.18 10.34
CA LYS A 43 -0.28 1.52 11.19
C LYS A 43 -0.07 2.24 12.52
N TYR A 44 -0.05 3.57 12.49
CA TYR A 44 0.17 4.41 13.68
C TYR A 44 -1.13 4.75 14.40
N MET A 45 -2.22 4.86 13.64
CA MET A 45 -3.55 5.21 14.12
C MET A 45 -4.62 4.25 13.58
N PRO A 46 -4.72 3.03 14.13
CA PRO A 46 -5.79 2.10 13.79
C PRO A 46 -7.18 2.71 14.03
N LYS A 47 -8.14 2.42 13.14
CA LYS A 47 -9.53 2.93 13.27
C LYS A 47 -10.27 2.43 14.52
N ARG A 48 -9.76 1.37 15.15
CA ARG A 48 -10.41 0.67 16.27
C ARG A 48 -10.02 1.24 17.64
N ILE A 49 -9.01 2.11 17.71
CA ILE A 49 -8.54 2.68 18.97
C ILE A 49 -8.96 4.14 19.06
N HIS A 50 -9.46 4.54 20.22
CA HIS A 50 -9.69 5.95 20.52
C HIS A 50 -8.37 6.56 21.00
N LEU A 51 -7.97 7.70 20.42
CA LEU A 51 -6.74 8.41 20.76
C LEU A 51 -7.12 9.82 21.21
N GLN A 52 -6.55 10.28 22.31
CA GLN A 52 -6.62 11.70 22.69
C GLN A 52 -5.87 12.57 21.67
N PHE A 53 -6.18 13.87 21.64
CA PHE A 53 -5.63 14.82 20.67
C PHE A 53 -4.11 14.77 20.57
N ASN A 54 -3.39 14.84 21.70
CA ASN A 54 -1.92 14.79 21.73
C ASN A 54 -1.38 13.47 21.14
N GLY A 55 -2.00 12.34 21.50
CA GLY A 55 -1.64 11.04 20.96
C GLY A 55 -1.88 10.95 19.44
N MET A 56 -3.00 11.48 18.97
CA MET A 56 -3.29 11.60 17.53
C MET A 56 -2.29 12.49 16.80
N PHE A 57 -1.95 13.64 17.38
CA PHE A 57 -1.03 14.62 16.79
C PHE A 57 0.36 14.02 16.57
N VAL A 58 0.96 13.46 17.63
CA VAL A 58 2.30 12.83 17.56
C VAL A 58 2.30 11.64 16.59
N ARG A 59 1.29 10.77 16.65
CA ARG A 59 1.19 9.61 15.74
C ARG A 59 0.99 10.03 14.27
N SER A 60 0.32 11.15 14.02
CA SER A 60 0.17 11.71 12.68
C SER A 60 1.51 12.19 12.12
N ILE A 61 2.32 12.86 12.93
CA ILE A 61 3.69 13.27 12.55
C ILE A 61 4.53 12.04 12.21
N LEU A 62 4.51 11.01 13.06
CA LEU A 62 5.25 9.76 12.81
C LEU A 62 4.81 9.09 11.50
N ALA A 63 3.51 9.08 11.20
CA ALA A 63 2.99 8.54 9.95
C ALA A 63 3.47 9.33 8.72
N ILE A 64 3.56 10.67 8.83
CA ILE A 64 4.06 11.55 7.77
C ILE A 64 5.55 11.28 7.52
N LEU A 65 6.36 11.22 8.58
CA LEU A 65 7.79 10.94 8.48
C LEU A 65 8.05 9.56 7.85
N ASP A 66 7.32 8.52 8.29
CA ASP A 66 7.44 7.18 7.74
C ASP A 66 7.03 7.13 6.25
N HIS A 67 5.95 7.83 5.89
CA HIS A 67 5.52 7.91 4.50
C HIS A 67 6.57 8.59 3.63
N ASN A 68 7.08 9.76 4.06
CA ASN A 68 8.07 10.54 3.32
C ASN A 68 9.36 9.74 3.07
N ASN A 69 9.83 8.99 4.07
CA ASN A 69 10.99 8.12 3.93
C ASN A 69 10.74 6.90 3.01
N ASN A 70 9.48 6.53 2.82
CA ASN A 70 9.06 5.36 2.04
C ASN A 70 8.71 5.67 0.58
N THR A 71 8.57 6.94 0.20
CA THR A 71 8.10 7.35 -1.15
C THR A 71 9.09 7.02 -2.27
N LYS A 72 10.40 7.03 -1.99
CA LYS A 72 11.47 6.90 -3.00
C LYS A 72 11.98 5.46 -3.19
N LYS A 73 11.06 4.49 -3.17
CA LYS A 73 11.42 3.08 -3.33
C LYS A 73 11.80 2.75 -4.76
N THR A 74 13.01 2.23 -4.94
CA THR A 74 13.49 1.73 -6.23
C THR A 74 13.00 0.31 -6.49
N LEU A 75 12.70 0.03 -7.76
CA LEU A 75 12.30 -1.28 -8.24
C LEU A 75 13.53 -2.21 -8.19
N ILE A 76 13.42 -3.36 -7.52
CA ILE A 76 14.47 -4.40 -7.54
C ILE A 76 14.18 -5.41 -8.65
N GLY A 77 12.91 -5.76 -8.83
CA GLY A 77 12.52 -6.84 -9.74
C GLY A 77 11.08 -7.28 -9.52
N GLU A 78 10.81 -8.55 -9.74
CA GLU A 78 9.46 -9.10 -9.72
C GLU A 78 9.35 -10.22 -8.67
N LYS A 79 8.16 -10.35 -8.09
CA LYS A 79 7.85 -11.41 -7.13
C LYS A 79 6.49 -12.03 -7.39
N VAL A 80 6.39 -13.35 -7.21
CA VAL A 80 5.12 -14.07 -7.31
C VAL A 80 4.38 -13.98 -5.97
N VAL A 81 3.16 -13.43 -5.99
CA VAL A 81 2.31 -13.21 -4.81
C VAL A 81 0.92 -13.78 -5.06
N PHE A 82 0.34 -14.44 -4.07
CA PHE A 82 -1.07 -14.85 -4.10
C PHE A 82 -1.98 -13.62 -3.91
N SER A 83 -2.82 -13.32 -4.89
CA SER A 83 -3.79 -12.24 -4.85
C SER A 83 -5.08 -12.74 -4.20
N LYS A 84 -5.36 -12.32 -2.96
CA LYS A 84 -6.61 -12.69 -2.26
C LYS A 84 -7.88 -12.34 -3.04
N PRO A 85 -8.03 -11.12 -3.61
CA PRO A 85 -9.24 -10.78 -4.36
C PRO A 85 -9.45 -11.62 -5.62
N LEU A 86 -8.37 -12.06 -6.27
CA LEU A 86 -8.44 -12.87 -7.49
C LEU A 86 -8.39 -14.38 -7.21
N GLY A 87 -8.14 -14.79 -5.97
CA GLY A 87 -7.96 -16.20 -5.59
C GLY A 87 -6.82 -16.94 -6.31
N ARG A 88 -5.86 -16.23 -6.90
CA ARG A 88 -4.79 -16.82 -7.75
C ARG A 88 -3.43 -16.16 -7.58
N PHE A 89 -2.37 -16.86 -7.96
CA PHE A 89 -1.01 -16.31 -8.00
C PHE A 89 -0.85 -15.29 -9.13
N THR A 90 -0.12 -14.22 -8.84
CA THR A 90 0.13 -13.09 -9.75
C THR A 90 1.56 -12.59 -9.56
N ILE A 91 2.18 -12.07 -10.63
CA ILE A 91 3.47 -11.39 -10.52
C ILE A 91 3.23 -9.93 -10.14
N LYS A 92 3.93 -9.46 -9.10
CA LYS A 92 3.92 -8.06 -8.66
C LYS A 92 5.34 -7.52 -8.63
N ASN A 93 5.47 -6.20 -8.77
CA ASN A 93 6.74 -5.52 -8.60
C ASN A 93 7.26 -5.68 -7.14
N SER A 94 8.56 -5.92 -7.02
CA SER A 94 9.31 -5.96 -5.79
C SER A 94 10.14 -4.71 -5.65
N TYR A 95 10.14 -4.12 -4.47
CA TYR A 95 10.79 -2.86 -4.15
C TYR A 95 11.75 -3.04 -2.99
N ASN A 96 12.77 -2.18 -2.93
CA ASN A 96 13.72 -2.19 -1.83
C ASN A 96 13.05 -2.07 -0.46
N LYS A 97 13.63 -2.74 0.53
CA LYS A 97 13.17 -2.64 1.92
C LYS A 97 13.40 -1.21 2.43
N THR A 98 12.46 -0.72 3.23
CA THR A 98 12.59 0.59 3.87
C THR A 98 13.64 0.49 4.97
N GLN A 99 14.64 1.36 4.94
CA GLN A 99 15.54 1.53 6.07
C GLN A 99 14.83 2.39 7.13
N ASN A 100 14.59 1.81 8.31
CA ASN A 100 13.92 2.50 9.42
C ASN A 100 14.92 3.20 10.35
N ASN A 101 16.08 3.62 9.82
CA ASN A 101 17.18 4.16 10.62
C ASN A 101 16.75 5.44 11.35
N TRP A 102 15.98 6.29 10.68
CA TRP A 102 15.40 7.51 11.27
C TRP A 102 14.64 7.29 12.58
N LYS A 103 14.03 6.11 12.80
CA LYS A 103 13.36 5.81 14.07
C LYS A 103 14.35 5.57 15.19
N ARG A 104 15.47 4.92 14.89
CA ARG A 104 16.55 4.73 15.85
C ARG A 104 17.14 6.08 16.22
N ASP A 105 17.39 6.92 15.20
CA ASP A 105 17.95 8.26 15.39
C ASP A 105 17.06 9.13 16.29
N ILE A 106 15.74 9.14 16.06
CA ILE A 106 14.79 9.86 16.94
C ILE A 106 14.82 9.30 18.36
N MET A 107 14.80 7.96 18.51
CA MET A 107 14.80 7.36 19.85
C MET A 107 16.11 7.61 20.60
N SER A 108 17.26 7.59 19.92
CA SER A 108 18.53 7.93 20.56
C SER A 108 18.55 9.37 21.04
N THR A 109 18.07 10.33 20.22
CA THR A 109 17.98 11.74 20.65
C THR A 109 17.06 11.93 21.86
N ILE A 110 15.90 11.25 21.87
CA ILE A 110 14.97 11.32 23.01
C ILE A 110 15.60 10.74 24.27
N ILE A 111 16.34 9.62 24.16
CA ILE A 111 17.03 9.01 25.31
C ILE A 111 18.11 9.96 25.84
N GLU A 112 18.95 10.52 24.96
CA GLU A 112 19.99 11.48 25.34
C GLU A 112 19.44 12.75 25.99
N GLU A 113 18.28 13.24 25.56
CA GLU A 113 17.59 14.37 26.20
C GLU A 113 16.97 13.98 27.54
N ALA A 114 16.34 12.81 27.62
CA ALA A 114 15.71 12.32 28.85
C ALA A 114 16.76 12.06 29.95
N GLU A 115 17.93 11.52 29.60
CA GLU A 115 19.04 11.27 30.53
C GLU A 115 19.58 12.57 31.15
N LYS A 116 19.43 13.73 30.49
CA LYS A 116 19.83 15.03 31.03
C LYS A 116 18.85 15.58 32.07
N GLU A 117 17.57 15.23 31.99
CA GLU A 117 16.53 15.84 32.83
C GLU A 117 15.98 14.91 33.93
N ILE A 118 15.99 13.58 33.78
CA ILE A 118 15.38 12.65 34.75
C ILE A 118 16.02 11.26 34.70
N SER A 119 16.20 10.65 35.89
CA SER A 119 16.55 9.22 36.02
C SER A 119 15.51 8.34 35.31
N PRO A 120 15.89 7.53 34.31
CA PRO A 120 14.93 6.81 33.49
C PRO A 120 14.14 5.80 34.33
N ARG A 121 12.81 5.96 34.37
CA ARG A 121 11.92 4.92 34.88
C ARG A 121 11.88 3.77 33.88
N PRO A 122 12.05 2.52 34.30
CA PRO A 122 11.88 1.37 33.42
C PRO A 122 10.45 1.38 32.87
N PHE A 123 10.33 1.41 31.54
CA PHE A 123 9.07 1.16 30.87
C PHE A 123 9.01 -0.33 30.57
N ASP A 124 8.12 -1.06 31.24
CA ASP A 124 7.91 -2.48 30.96
C ASP A 124 7.30 -2.64 29.57
N VAL A 125 8.16 -2.97 28.61
CA VAL A 125 7.73 -3.36 27.26
C VAL A 125 6.99 -4.68 27.39
N GLN A 126 5.67 -4.63 27.25
CA GLN A 126 4.86 -5.84 27.20
C GLN A 126 5.40 -6.76 26.10
N LYS A 127 5.90 -7.93 26.51
CA LYS A 127 6.46 -8.95 25.61
C LYS A 127 5.35 -9.38 24.64
N GLU A 128 5.62 -9.26 23.34
CA GLU A 128 4.65 -9.61 22.30
C GLU A 128 4.07 -11.01 22.53
N CYS A 129 2.74 -11.11 22.45
CA CYS A 129 2.03 -12.38 22.52
C CYS A 129 2.42 -13.20 21.27
N ASN A 130 3.15 -14.31 21.47
CA ASN A 130 3.40 -15.30 20.42
C ASN A 130 2.07 -15.93 20.00
N THR A 131 1.40 -15.35 19.01
CA THR A 131 0.25 -16.01 18.38
C THR A 131 0.76 -17.04 17.39
N ASP A 132 0.24 -18.25 17.47
CA ASP A 132 0.57 -19.34 16.55
C ASP A 132 -0.01 -19.02 15.15
N ILE A 133 0.85 -18.58 14.24
CA ILE A 133 0.42 -18.14 12.90
C ILE A 133 0.27 -19.38 12.02
N PRO A 134 -0.87 -19.59 11.35
CA PRO A 134 -1.06 -20.70 10.43
C PRO A 134 0.03 -20.71 9.34
N LYS A 135 0.65 -21.89 9.12
CA LYS A 135 1.76 -22.08 8.16
C LYS A 135 1.43 -21.64 6.74
N ASN A 136 0.18 -21.75 6.29
CA ASN A 136 -0.19 -21.47 4.91
C ASN A 136 -1.67 -21.11 4.74
N ILE A 137 -1.95 -20.12 3.88
CA ILE A 137 -3.31 -19.67 3.50
C ILE A 137 -3.69 -20.05 2.07
N TYR A 138 -2.77 -20.67 1.30
CA TYR A 138 -3.00 -20.99 -0.11
C TYR A 138 -3.74 -22.32 -0.26
N ARG A 139 -4.80 -22.32 -1.09
CA ARG A 139 -5.57 -23.53 -1.42
C ARG A 139 -5.00 -24.29 -2.62
N THR A 140 -4.22 -23.62 -3.46
CA THR A 140 -3.65 -24.17 -4.69
C THR A 140 -2.13 -24.10 -4.66
N PRO A 141 -1.43 -25.05 -5.30
CA PRO A 141 0.03 -24.99 -5.43
C PRO A 141 0.45 -23.79 -6.28
N ARG A 142 1.68 -23.31 -6.08
CA ARG A 142 2.24 -22.19 -6.82
C ARG A 142 2.49 -22.61 -8.28
N PRO A 143 1.89 -21.95 -9.29
CA PRO A 143 2.16 -22.23 -10.69
C PRO A 143 3.60 -21.87 -11.09
N PRO A 144 4.12 -22.44 -12.21
CA PRO A 144 5.41 -22.07 -12.78
C PRO A 144 5.52 -20.58 -13.12
N TYR A 145 6.73 -20.03 -13.02
CA TYR A 145 6.98 -18.59 -13.24
C TYR A 145 6.63 -18.15 -14.67
N GLU A 146 6.98 -18.96 -15.67
CA GLU A 146 6.77 -18.65 -17.09
C GLU A 146 5.29 -18.50 -17.45
N GLU A 147 4.44 -19.38 -16.91
CA GLU A 147 2.99 -19.32 -17.07
C GLU A 147 2.41 -18.03 -16.48
N LEU A 148 2.92 -17.59 -15.33
CA LEU A 148 2.50 -16.34 -14.71
C LEU A 148 3.00 -15.11 -15.48
N LYS A 149 4.17 -15.23 -16.12
CA LYS A 149 4.75 -14.16 -16.94
C LYS A 149 3.96 -13.95 -18.22
N SER A 150 3.60 -15.02 -18.93
CA SER A 150 2.77 -14.94 -20.15
C SER A 150 1.42 -14.29 -19.85
N LYS A 151 0.75 -14.69 -18.75
CA LYS A 151 -0.53 -14.12 -18.30
C LYS A 151 -0.45 -12.65 -17.91
N ARG A 152 0.70 -12.15 -17.44
CA ARG A 152 0.86 -10.74 -17.04
C ARG A 152 0.95 -9.81 -18.24
N TYR A 153 1.64 -10.22 -19.30
CA TYR A 153 1.90 -9.39 -20.47
C TYR A 153 0.92 -9.62 -21.63
N SER A 154 0.22 -10.76 -21.64
CA SER A 154 -0.91 -10.95 -22.55
C SER A 154 -2.13 -10.16 -22.08
N ARG A 155 -2.61 -9.23 -22.91
CA ARG A 155 -3.88 -8.51 -22.71
C ARG A 155 -5.05 -9.16 -23.43
N PHE A 156 -4.79 -10.19 -24.24
CA PHE A 156 -5.79 -10.96 -24.96
C PHE A 156 -5.80 -12.39 -24.40
N THR A 157 -6.89 -12.72 -23.74
CA THR A 157 -7.27 -14.07 -23.32
C THR A 157 -8.75 -14.22 -23.59
#